data_AF-A0A0J1CHN9-F1
#
_entry.id   AF-A0A0J1CHN9-F1
#
_cell.length_a   1.000
_cell.length_b   1.000
_cell.length_c   1.000
_cell.angle_alpha   90.00
_cell.angle_beta   90.00
_cell.angle_gamma   90.00
#
_symmetry.space_group_name_H-M   'P 1'
#
loop_
_entity.id
_entity.type
_entity.pdbx_description
1 polymer ?
#
loop_
_entity_poly.entity_id
_entity_poly.type
_entity_poly.pdbx_seq_one_letter_code
_entity_poly.pdbx_strand_id
1 'polypeptide(L)'
;FAAGVVNALLVTRARLLPFITTLVTMLAANGCALLLAGNQSVAVSYTSGFTDIGQADLGIFPVPALIVVALYALGSLILHRTSAGRSVLATGGGEEASRLMG
;
A
#
# COMPACT_ATOMS: atom_id res chain seq x y z
N PHE A 1 -1.54 19.19 12.67
CA PHE A 1 -1.55 19.57 14.10
C PHE A 1 -2.68 18.92 14.90
N ALA A 2 -3.96 19.04 14.50
CA ALA A 2 -5.08 18.46 15.26
C ALA A 2 -4.97 16.94 15.52
N ALA A 3 -4.61 16.14 14.51
CA ALA A 3 -4.43 14.69 14.66
C ALA A 3 -3.29 14.30 15.64
N GLY A 4 -2.26 15.15 15.77
CA GLY A 4 -1.16 14.93 16.73
C GLY A 4 -1.62 15.12 18.17
N VAL A 5 -2.45 16.13 18.43
CA VAL A 5 -3.03 16.38 19.77
C VAL A 5 -3.98 15.26 20.18
N VAL A 6 -4.79 14.74 19.24
CA VAL A 6 -5.69 13.60 19.50
C VAL A 6 -4.88 12.36 19.87
N ASN A 7 -3.86 12.01 19.08
CA ASN A 7 -2.98 10.87 19.40
C ASN A 7 -2.30 11.03 20.76
N ALA A 8 -1.75 12.22 21.05
CA ALA A 8 -1.10 12.49 22.34
C ALA A 8 -2.07 12.37 23.53
N LEU A 9 -3.32 12.80 23.37
CA LEU A 9 -4.35 12.70 24.40
C LEU A 9 -4.75 11.24 24.65
N LEU A 10 -4.92 10.43 23.59
CA LEU A 10 -5.24 9.01 23.71
C LEU A 10 -4.10 8.23 24.38
N VAL A 11 -2.84 8.50 24.04
CA VAL A 11 -1.69 7.84 24.67
C VAL A 11 -1.60 8.19 26.15
N THR A 12 -1.77 9.46 26.51
CA THR A 12 -1.61 9.94 27.89
C THR A 12 -2.78 9.59 28.82
N ARG A 13 -4.02 9.61 28.33
CA ARG A 13 -5.22 9.29 29.15
C ARG A 13 -5.62 7.82 29.10
N ALA A 14 -5.52 7.16 27.95
CA ALA A 14 -5.97 5.78 27.76
C ALA A 14 -4.86 4.73 27.90
N ARG A 15 -3.60 5.15 28.10
CA ARG A 15 -2.40 4.27 28.19
C ARG A 15 -2.29 3.26 27.04
N LEU A 16 -2.79 3.65 25.86
CA LEU A 16 -2.69 2.84 24.67
C LEU A 16 -1.29 2.97 24.07
N LEU A 17 -0.78 1.89 23.46
CA LEU A 17 0.50 1.95 22.76
C LEU A 17 0.42 2.95 21.60
N PRO A 18 1.47 3.74 21.34
CA PRO A 18 1.48 4.79 20.32
C PRO A 18 1.08 4.27 18.92
N PHE A 19 1.51 3.06 18.58
CA PHE A 19 1.20 2.41 17.31
C PHE A 19 -0.32 2.22 17.11
N ILE A 20 -1.01 1.72 18.14
CA ILE A 20 -2.46 1.48 18.08
C ILE A 20 -3.20 2.81 17.93
N THR A 21 -2.78 3.85 18.66
CA THR A 21 -3.41 5.17 18.54
C THR A 21 -3.29 5.75 17.14
N THR A 22 -2.14 5.58 16.50
CA THR A 22 -1.94 6.06 15.13
C THR A 22 -2.77 5.28 14.11
N LEU A 23 -2.89 3.95 14.26
CA LEU A 23 -3.75 3.13 13.39
C LEU A 23 -5.22 3.52 13.54
N VAL A 24 -5.72 3.68 14.77
CA VAL A 24 -7.09 4.11 15.04
C VAL A 24 -7.36 5.49 14.45
N THR A 25 -6.43 6.43 14.63
CA THR A 25 -6.57 7.79 14.09
C THR A 25 -6.54 7.78 12.56
N MET A 26 -5.71 6.95 11.93
CA MET A 26 -5.67 6.77 10.48
C MET A 26 -6.98 6.18 9.95
N LEU A 27 -7.54 5.17 10.63
CA LEU A 27 -8.81 4.57 10.26
C LEU A 27 -9.98 5.56 10.42
N ALA A 28 -10.01 6.29 11.53
CA ALA A 28 -11.00 7.33 11.76
C ALA A 28 -10.90 8.46 10.72
N ALA A 29 -9.69 8.90 10.39
CA ALA A 29 -9.47 9.90 9.35
C ALA A 29 -9.94 9.41 7.97
N ASN A 30 -9.65 8.15 7.61
CA ASN A 30 -10.14 7.55 6.36
C ASN A 30 -11.66 7.42 6.34
N GLY A 31 -12.28 6.98 7.44
CA GLY A 31 -13.74 6.90 7.56
C GLY A 31 -14.40 8.27 7.45
N CYS A 32 -13.88 9.27 8.16
CA CYS A 32 -14.34 10.66 8.04
C CYS A 32 -14.15 11.20 6.63
N ALA A 33 -13.02 10.90 5.97
CA ALA A 33 -12.80 11.29 4.58
C ALA A 33 -13.82 10.65 3.64
N LEU A 34 -14.21 9.39 3.86
CA LEU A 34 -15.26 8.72 3.09
C LEU A 34 -16.64 9.35 3.29
N LEU A 35 -16.98 9.70 4.53
CA LEU A 35 -18.25 10.35 4.86
C LEU A 35 -18.31 11.77 4.26
N LEU A 36 -17.21 12.52 4.35
CA LEU A 36 -17.07 13.85 3.74
C LEU A 36 -17.10 13.78 2.21
N ALA A 37 -16.58 12.70 1.62
CA ALA A 37 -16.69 12.41 0.19
C ALA A 37 -18.10 11.91 -0.21
N GLY A 38 -19.09 11.92 0.69
CA GLY A 38 -20.47 11.54 0.38
C GLY A 38 -20.64 10.04 0.08
N ASN A 39 -19.78 9.19 0.67
CA ASN A 39 -19.68 7.77 0.34
C ASN A 39 -19.37 7.48 -1.15
N GLN A 40 -18.96 8.50 -1.89
CA GLN A 40 -18.40 8.38 -3.23
C GLN A 40 -16.90 8.18 -3.03
N SER A 41 -16.46 6.93 -2.88
CA SER A 41 -15.04 6.58 -3.04
C SER A 41 -14.58 7.14 -4.37
N VAL A 42 -13.71 8.15 -4.32
CA VAL A 42 -13.16 8.94 -5.45
C VAL A 42 -13.53 8.33 -6.79
N ALA A 43 -14.69 8.73 -7.34
CA ALA A 43 -15.02 8.37 -8.70
C ALA A 43 -14.02 9.16 -9.55
N VAL A 44 -12.97 8.47 -9.99
CA VAL A 44 -11.99 9.01 -10.93
C VAL A 44 -12.79 9.67 -12.04
N SER A 45 -12.52 10.96 -12.27
CA SER A 45 -13.19 11.72 -13.32
C SER A 45 -13.04 10.97 -14.62
N TYR A 46 -14.14 10.44 -15.15
CA TYR A 46 -14.23 9.68 -16.40
C TYR A 46 -13.71 10.46 -17.64
N THR A 47 -13.37 11.74 -17.46
CA THR A 47 -12.87 12.66 -18.47
C THR A 47 -11.34 12.74 -18.55
N SER A 48 -10.62 12.20 -17.56
CA SER A 48 -9.16 12.12 -17.59
C SER A 48 -8.78 10.69 -17.98
N GLY A 49 -7.92 10.48 -18.98
CA GLY A 49 -7.54 9.17 -19.55
C GLY A 49 -6.95 8.11 -18.59
N PHE A 50 -7.10 8.30 -17.29
CA PHE A 50 -6.86 7.34 -16.23
C PHE A 50 -7.86 6.17 -16.26
N THR A 51 -9.10 6.41 -16.69
CA THR A 51 -10.10 5.34 -16.89
C THR A 51 -9.68 4.41 -18.01
N ASP A 52 -9.04 4.93 -19.07
CA ASP A 52 -8.56 4.09 -20.16
C ASP A 52 -7.43 3.15 -19.70
N ILE A 53 -6.53 3.61 -18.84
CA ILE A 53 -5.45 2.75 -18.32
C ILE A 53 -6.01 1.72 -17.31
N GLY A 54 -7.00 2.11 -16.51
CA GLY A 54 -7.55 1.27 -15.43
C GLY A 54 -8.70 0.34 -15.82
N GLN A 55 -9.44 0.66 -16.88
CA GLN A 55 -10.67 -0.04 -17.28
C GLN A 55 -10.78 -0.31 -18.79
N ALA A 56 -9.84 0.14 -19.63
CA ALA A 56 -9.90 -0.24 -21.03
C ALA A 56 -9.46 -1.70 -21.22
N ASP A 57 -10.17 -2.36 -22.11
CA ASP A 57 -9.81 -3.66 -22.64
C ASP A 57 -9.12 -3.48 -24.00
N LEU A 58 -7.93 -4.05 -24.15
CA LEU A 58 -7.31 -4.24 -25.45
C LEU A 58 -7.85 -5.55 -26.03
N GLY A 59 -9.05 -5.48 -26.60
CA GLY A 59 -9.77 -6.65 -27.13
C GLY A 59 -10.36 -7.52 -26.03
N ILE A 60 -9.79 -8.71 -25.79
CA ILE A 60 -10.24 -9.67 -24.76
C ILE A 60 -9.46 -9.48 -23.44
N PHE A 61 -8.35 -8.74 -23.46
CA PHE A 61 -7.45 -8.66 -22.32
C PHE A 61 -7.48 -7.27 -21.65
N PRO A 62 -7.75 -7.19 -20.34
CA PRO A 62 -7.75 -5.93 -19.61
C PRO A 62 -6.34 -5.35 -19.55
N VAL A 63 -6.20 -4.06 -19.89
CA VAL A 63 -4.92 -3.32 -19.84
C VAL A 63 -4.19 -3.45 -18.48
N PRO A 64 -4.89 -3.39 -17.33
CA PRO A 64 -4.25 -3.60 -16.03
C PRO A 64 -3.51 -4.93 -15.90
N ALA A 65 -4.07 -6.02 -16.46
CA ALA A 65 -3.44 -7.33 -16.40
C ALA A 65 -2.15 -7.36 -17.24
N LEU A 66 -2.12 -6.67 -18.38
CA LEU A 66 -0.92 -6.58 -19.21
C LEU A 66 0.20 -5.80 -18.49
N ILE A 67 -0.16 -4.73 -17.79
CA ILE A 67 0.78 -3.95 -16.97
C ILE A 67 1.38 -4.82 -15.87
N VAL A 68 0.55 -5.60 -15.16
CA VAL A 68 1.04 -6.51 -14.10
C VAL A 68 1.99 -7.56 -14.69
N VAL A 69 1.65 -8.16 -15.83
CA VAL A 69 2.53 -9.15 -16.49
C VAL A 69 3.85 -8.51 -16.92
N ALA A 70 3.82 -7.30 -17.49
CA ALA A 70 5.03 -6.57 -17.87
C ALA A 70 5.90 -6.22 -16.66
N LEU A 71 5.31 -5.72 -15.58
CA LEU A 71 6.01 -5.42 -14.33
C LEU A 71 6.56 -6.68 -13.67
N TYR A 72 5.83 -7.79 -13.70
CA TYR A 72 6.31 -9.08 -13.21
C TYR A 72 7.51 -9.58 -14.03
N ALA A 73 7.45 -9.49 -15.36
CA ALA A 73 8.56 -9.87 -16.23
C ALA A 73 9.81 -8.99 -15.97
N LEU A 74 9.63 -7.68 -15.84
CA LEU A 74 10.70 -6.74 -15.50
C LEU A 74 11.27 -7.00 -14.11
N GLY A 75 10.41 -7.16 -13.11
CA GLY A 75 10.79 -7.48 -11.74
C GLY A 75 11.54 -8.80 -11.66
N SER A 76 11.06 -9.84 -12.33
CA SER A 76 11.74 -11.14 -12.42
C SER A 76 13.10 -11.03 -13.12
N LEU A 77 13.20 -10.26 -14.20
CA LEU A 77 14.46 -10.05 -14.89
C LEU A 77 15.47 -9.32 -13.99
N ILE A 78 15.03 -8.26 -13.31
CA ILE A 78 15.87 -7.51 -12.36
C ILE A 78 16.27 -8.40 -11.18
N LEU A 79 15.36 -9.23 -10.68
CA LEU A 79 15.61 -10.12 -9.56
C LEU A 79 16.64 -11.21 -9.92
N HIS A 80 16.55 -11.76 -11.13
CA HIS A 80 17.45 -12.83 -11.60
C HIS A 80 18.77 -12.31 -12.19
N ARG A 81 18.81 -11.09 -12.74
CA ARG A 81 20.02 -10.55 -13.40
C ARG A 81 20.75 -9.46 -12.65
N THR A 82 20.16 -8.82 -11.63
CA THR A 82 20.79 -7.69 -10.93
C THR A 82 21.27 -8.09 -9.53
N SER A 83 22.44 -7.58 -9.12
CA SER A 83 23.02 -7.78 -7.77
C SER A 83 22.05 -7.36 -6.64
N ALA A 84 21.26 -6.32 -6.88
CA ALA A 84 20.19 -5.87 -5.98
C ALA A 84 19.09 -6.93 -5.76
N GLY A 85 18.81 -7.78 -6.74
CA GLY A 85 17.85 -8.87 -6.60
C GLY A 85 18.34 -9.97 -5.67
N ARG A 86 19.63 -10.30 -5.76
CA ARG A 86 20.29 -11.29 -4.88
C ARG A 86 20.33 -10.80 -3.43
N SER A 87 20.57 -9.50 -3.19
CA SER A 87 20.56 -8.93 -1.84
C SER A 87 19.15 -8.88 -1.26
N VAL A 88 18.12 -8.56 -2.05
CA VAL A 88 16.72 -8.61 -1.60
C VAL A 88 16.28 -10.02 -1.24
N LEU A 89 16.63 -11.03 -2.06
CA LEU A 89 16.36 -12.43 -1.75
C LEU A 89 17.13 -12.93 -0.51
N ALA A 90 18.37 -12.46 -0.32
CA ALA A 90 19.18 -12.82 0.84
C ALA A 90 18.65 -12.20 2.15
N THR A 91 18.14 -10.97 2.12
CA THR A 91 17.56 -10.30 3.29
C THR A 91 16.13 -10.79 3.58
N GLY A 92 15.42 -11.31 2.57
CA GLY A 92 14.03 -11.77 2.69
C GLY A 92 13.80 -12.93 3.67
N GLY A 93 14.85 -13.59 4.15
CA GLY A 93 14.76 -14.63 5.19
C GLY A 93 14.61 -14.11 6.63
N GLY A 94 14.74 -12.80 6.86
CA GLY A 94 14.63 -12.20 8.17
C GLY A 94 15.62 -12.73 9.22
N GLU A 95 15.65 -12.06 10.36
CA GLU A 95 16.35 -12.49 11.58
C GLU A 95 15.89 -13.89 12.06
N GLU A 96 14.69 -14.30 11.64
CA GLU A 96 14.03 -15.55 11.99
C GLU A 96 14.70 -16.80 11.37
N ALA A 97 15.22 -16.71 10.14
CA ALA A 97 16.01 -17.79 9.54
C ALA A 97 17.40 -17.95 10.20
N SER A 98 17.98 -16.87 10.72
CA SER A 98 19.26 -16.91 11.44
C SER A 98 19.15 -17.56 12.83
N ARG A 99 17.95 -17.52 13.45
CA ARG A 99 17.69 -18.11 14.77
C ARG A 99 17.42 -19.62 14.73
N LEU A 100 17.01 -20.16 13.57
CA LEU A 100 16.74 -21.59 13.37
C LEU A 100 17.94 -22.37 12.83
N MET A 101 18.96 -21.67 12.30
CA MET A 101 20.17 -22.26 11.72
C MET A 101 21.38 -22.19 12.67
N GLY A 102 21.16 -21.83 13.93
CA GLY A 102 22.14 -21.81 15.02
C GLY A 102 21.63 -22.59 16.22
#